data_AF-A0A9D5DT44-F1
#
_entry.id   AF-A0A9D5DT44-F1
#
_cell.length_a   1.000
_cell.length_b   1.000
_cell.length_c   1.000
_cell.angle_alpha   90.00
_cell.angle_beta   90.00
_cell.angle_gamma   90.00
#
_symmetry.space_group_name_H-M   'P 1'
#
loop_
_entity.id
_entity.type
_entity.pdbx_description
1 polymer ?
#
loop_
_entity_poly.entity_id
_entity_poly.type
_entity_poly.pdbx_seq_one_letter_code
_entity_poly.pdbx_strand_id
1 'polypeptide(L)'
;MAHISKRFKEITGKVDRSKVYPLPDALGIVKGAATAKFDESIDVAVNLGIDARKSDQTVRGSVVLPAGTGKTVRVAVFAQGDKAKEALAAGADIVGFEDLAEQIKAGNMNFDVAIASPDAMRIVGQLGQILGPRGLMPNPKVGTVTPDVAGAVRNAKAGQVQYRADKAGIVQCTIGRASFSADALKQNMLALVDALNKSKPATSKGVYLRKISISSTMGIGVRVDQSSLTQ
;
A
#
# COMPACT_ATOMS: atom_id res chain seq x y z
N MET A 1 -1.05 -24.02 25.64
CA MET A 1 -1.52 -23.53 24.32
C MET A 1 -2.26 -22.23 24.54
N ALA A 2 -2.03 -21.22 23.69
CA ALA A 2 -2.68 -19.92 23.84
C ALA A 2 -4.21 -20.08 23.74
N HIS A 3 -4.94 -19.54 24.72
CA HIS A 3 -6.39 -19.61 24.78
C HIS A 3 -6.99 -18.71 23.70
N ILE A 4 -7.66 -19.30 22.70
CA ILE A 4 -8.27 -18.53 21.60
C ILE A 4 -9.54 -17.81 22.12
N SER A 5 -9.66 -16.52 21.82
CA SER A 5 -10.82 -15.71 22.22
C SER A 5 -12.12 -16.20 21.57
N LYS A 6 -13.25 -16.00 22.25
CA LYS A 6 -14.59 -16.40 21.76
C LYS A 6 -14.88 -15.78 20.38
N ARG A 7 -14.61 -14.47 20.24
CA ARG A 7 -14.72 -13.73 18.97
C ARG A 7 -13.94 -14.37 17.83
N PHE A 8 -12.68 -14.77 18.08
CA PHE A 8 -11.87 -15.38 17.02
C PHE A 8 -12.32 -16.80 16.67
N LYS A 9 -12.83 -17.58 17.64
CA LYS A 9 -13.42 -18.90 17.37
C LYS A 9 -14.64 -18.78 16.45
N GLU A 10 -15.53 -17.83 16.71
CA GLU A 10 -16.71 -17.58 15.89
C GLU A 10 -16.36 -17.18 14.45
N ILE A 11 -15.39 -16.28 14.27
CA ILE A 11 -14.94 -15.86 12.94
C ILE A 11 -14.25 -17.01 12.20
N THR A 12 -13.45 -17.81 12.90
CA THR A 12 -12.74 -18.96 12.29
C THR A 12 -13.71 -20.03 11.81
N GLY A 13 -14.82 -20.26 12.52
CA GLY A 13 -15.85 -21.21 12.11
C GLY A 13 -16.60 -20.81 10.83
N LYS A 14 -16.59 -19.52 10.45
CA LYS A 14 -17.28 -19.01 9.26
C LYS A 14 -16.50 -19.24 7.95
N VAL A 15 -15.22 -19.61 8.04
CA VAL A 15 -14.35 -19.69 6.86
C VAL A 15 -13.64 -21.04 6.81
N ASP A 16 -13.91 -21.80 5.76
CA ASP A 16 -13.10 -22.96 5.42
C ASP A 16 -11.75 -22.50 4.83
N ARG A 17 -10.65 -22.85 5.50
CA ARG A 17 -9.27 -22.51 5.09
C ARG A 17 -8.77 -23.30 3.89
N SER A 18 -9.40 -24.43 3.58
CA SER A 18 -9.07 -25.30 2.46
C SER A 18 -9.74 -24.83 1.17
N LYS A 19 -10.91 -24.20 1.29
CA LYS A 19 -11.68 -23.68 0.17
C LYS A 19 -11.09 -22.37 -0.37
N VAL A 20 -11.20 -22.22 -1.70
CA VAL A 20 -10.91 -20.99 -2.41
C VAL A 20 -12.24 -20.36 -2.80
N TYR A 21 -12.43 -19.08 -2.50
CA TYR A 21 -13.68 -18.36 -2.73
C TYR A 21 -13.55 -17.43 -3.95
N PRO A 22 -14.63 -17.28 -4.74
CA PRO A 22 -14.73 -16.18 -5.69
C PRO A 22 -14.54 -14.83 -5.01
N LEU A 23 -13.97 -13.85 -5.71
CA LEU A 23 -13.74 -12.51 -5.14
C LEU A 23 -14.98 -11.88 -4.46
N PRO A 24 -16.20 -11.91 -5.06
CA PRO A 24 -17.39 -11.33 -4.43
C PRO A 24 -17.73 -11.97 -3.08
N ASP A 25 -17.67 -13.31 -3.01
CA ASP A 25 -17.96 -14.07 -1.80
C ASP A 25 -16.89 -13.80 -0.73
N ALA A 26 -15.62 -13.75 -1.13
CA ALA A 26 -14.52 -13.45 -0.25
C ALA A 26 -14.66 -12.05 0.37
N LEU A 27 -15.04 -11.04 -0.42
CA LEU A 27 -15.29 -9.69 0.08
C LEU A 27 -16.48 -9.66 1.05
N GLY A 28 -17.56 -10.38 0.77
CA GLY A 28 -18.71 -10.51 1.66
C GLY A 28 -18.31 -11.12 3.02
N ILE A 29 -17.53 -12.20 3.00
CA ILE A 29 -17.04 -12.88 4.20
C ILE A 29 -16.12 -11.97 5.02
N VAL A 30 -15.14 -11.32 4.37
CA VAL A 30 -14.17 -10.45 5.06
C VAL A 30 -14.88 -9.25 5.69
N LYS A 31 -15.84 -8.63 4.99
CA LYS A 31 -16.65 -7.55 5.56
C LYS A 31 -17.51 -8.02 6.73
N GLY A 32 -18.14 -9.19 6.63
CA GLY A 32 -18.91 -9.77 7.73
C GLY A 32 -18.06 -10.23 8.92
N ALA A 33 -16.76 -10.43 8.72
CA ALA A 33 -15.79 -10.77 9.76
C ALA A 33 -15.20 -9.53 10.46
N ALA A 34 -15.30 -8.35 9.87
CA ALA A 34 -14.86 -7.08 10.44
C ALA A 34 -15.81 -6.64 11.58
N THR A 35 -15.55 -7.16 12.77
CA THR A 35 -16.40 -7.01 13.97
C THR A 35 -15.79 -6.07 15.01
N ALA A 36 -14.65 -5.44 14.70
CA ALA A 36 -14.05 -4.45 15.59
C ALA A 36 -14.92 -3.19 15.71
N LYS A 37 -14.69 -2.43 16.77
CA LYS A 37 -15.42 -1.17 17.05
C LYS A 37 -15.02 -0.02 16.12
N PHE A 38 -13.94 -0.17 15.36
CA PHE A 38 -13.42 0.82 14.43
C PHE A 38 -13.50 0.28 13.00
N ASP A 39 -13.43 1.18 12.02
CA ASP A 39 -13.47 0.82 10.60
C ASP A 39 -12.15 0.12 10.18
N GLU A 40 -12.22 -1.22 10.11
CA GLU A 40 -11.07 -2.07 9.80
C GLU A 40 -10.54 -1.81 8.37
N SER A 41 -9.23 -1.92 8.18
CA SER A 41 -8.64 -2.00 6.85
C SER A 41 -8.93 -3.36 6.25
N ILE A 42 -9.17 -3.37 4.94
CA ILE A 42 -9.17 -4.61 4.13
C ILE A 42 -7.84 -4.65 3.40
N ASP A 43 -7.06 -5.66 3.76
CA ASP A 43 -5.71 -5.89 3.29
C ASP A 43 -5.64 -7.13 2.40
N VAL A 44 -4.73 -7.10 1.44
CA VAL A 44 -4.48 -8.17 0.50
C VAL A 44 -3.04 -8.62 0.62
N ALA A 45 -2.85 -9.92 0.77
CA ALA A 45 -1.56 -10.58 0.72
C ALA A 45 -1.47 -11.40 -0.56
N VAL A 46 -0.53 -11.02 -1.43
CA VAL A 46 -0.24 -11.70 -2.70
C VAL A 46 1.12 -12.37 -2.59
N ASN A 47 1.13 -13.69 -2.65
CA ASN A 47 2.37 -14.46 -2.75
C ASN A 47 2.80 -14.52 -4.22
N LEU A 48 3.94 -13.91 -4.52
CA LEU A 48 4.49 -13.87 -5.86
C LEU A 48 5.46 -15.04 -6.11
N GLY A 49 5.52 -15.50 -7.36
CA GLY A 49 6.47 -16.49 -7.85
C GLY A 49 7.85 -15.90 -8.19
N ILE A 50 8.37 -15.05 -7.31
CA ILE A 50 9.68 -14.40 -7.47
C ILE A 50 10.67 -14.93 -6.43
N ASP A 51 11.95 -14.89 -6.77
CA ASP A 51 13.04 -15.10 -5.82
C ASP A 51 13.52 -13.74 -5.30
N ALA A 52 13.03 -13.34 -4.12
CA ALA A 52 13.36 -12.06 -3.50
C ALA A 52 14.84 -11.90 -3.11
N ARG A 53 15.66 -12.97 -3.19
CA ARG A 53 17.11 -12.89 -3.00
C ARG A 53 17.83 -12.33 -4.23
N LYS A 54 17.20 -12.43 -5.40
CA LYS A 54 17.74 -11.95 -6.66
C LYS A 54 17.29 -10.51 -6.91
N SER A 55 18.25 -9.61 -7.13
CA SER A 55 17.99 -8.18 -7.29
C SER A 55 17.14 -7.85 -8.52
N ASP A 56 17.27 -8.65 -9.60
CA ASP A 56 16.51 -8.55 -10.85
C ASP A 56 15.05 -8.99 -10.72
N GLN A 57 14.70 -9.71 -9.65
CA GLN A 57 13.32 -10.19 -9.40
C GLN A 57 12.60 -9.38 -8.32
N THR A 58 13.16 -8.26 -7.90
CA THR A 58 12.54 -7.40 -6.88
C THR A 58 11.35 -6.64 -7.46
N VAL A 59 10.16 -6.85 -6.88
CA VAL A 59 8.94 -6.15 -7.27
C VAL A 59 8.69 -5.00 -6.29
N ARG A 60 8.70 -3.78 -6.82
CA ARG A 60 8.34 -2.56 -6.08
C ARG A 60 7.68 -1.59 -7.03
N GLY A 61 6.56 -1.03 -6.60
CA GLY A 61 5.81 -0.06 -7.40
C GLY A 61 4.78 0.67 -6.57
N SER A 62 3.97 1.46 -7.24
CA SER A 62 2.83 2.14 -6.66
C SER A 62 1.64 2.03 -7.60
N VAL A 63 0.44 2.08 -7.04
CA VAL A 63 -0.81 2.07 -7.80
C VAL A 63 -1.76 3.10 -7.18
N VAL A 64 -2.42 3.89 -8.02
CA VAL A 64 -3.50 4.77 -7.58
C VAL A 64 -4.78 3.93 -7.58
N LEU A 65 -5.37 3.77 -6.40
CA LEU A 65 -6.61 3.02 -6.27
C LEU A 65 -7.79 3.86 -6.75
N PRO A 66 -8.65 3.38 -7.68
CA PRO A 66 -9.76 4.16 -8.23
C PRO A 66 -10.75 4.68 -7.18
N ALA A 67 -11.05 3.88 -6.15
CA ALA A 67 -11.92 4.28 -5.05
C ALA A 67 -11.15 4.86 -3.84
N GLY A 68 -9.83 5.03 -3.96
CA GLY A 68 -8.95 5.44 -2.87
C GLY A 68 -8.82 4.40 -1.75
N THR A 69 -8.19 4.80 -0.64
CA THR A 69 -7.94 3.94 0.53
C THR A 69 -8.85 4.24 1.72
N GLY A 70 -9.61 5.33 1.68
CA GLY A 70 -10.45 5.78 2.79
C GLY A 70 -9.66 6.30 4.00
N LYS A 71 -8.34 6.52 3.88
CA LYS A 71 -7.51 7.15 4.91
C LYS A 71 -7.13 8.56 4.45
N THR A 72 -7.29 9.54 5.33
CA THR A 72 -6.71 10.87 5.15
C THR A 72 -5.19 10.80 5.32
N VAL A 73 -4.46 10.94 4.21
CA VAL A 73 -2.98 10.90 4.20
C VAL A 73 -2.46 12.32 4.36
N ARG A 74 -1.53 12.52 5.30
CA ARG A 74 -0.76 13.76 5.41
C ARG A 74 0.48 13.68 4.55
N VAL A 75 0.64 14.63 3.63
CA VAL A 75 1.71 14.65 2.63
C VAL A 75 2.68 15.77 2.97
N ALA A 76 3.94 15.40 3.19
CA ALA A 76 5.06 16.33 3.32
C ALA A 76 5.84 16.37 2.00
N VAL A 77 6.19 17.57 1.56
CA VAL A 77 6.91 17.78 0.30
C VAL A 77 8.23 18.49 0.56
N PHE A 78 9.31 17.88 0.08
CA PHE A 78 10.63 18.48 0.02
C PHE A 78 10.84 19.12 -1.35
N ALA A 79 10.72 20.44 -1.42
CA ALA A 79 10.88 21.21 -2.65
C ALA A 79 11.27 22.64 -2.34
N GLN A 80 11.90 23.33 -3.31
CA GLN A 80 12.21 24.76 -3.23
C GLN A 80 11.57 25.54 -4.37
N GLY A 81 11.50 26.87 -4.20
CA GLY A 81 11.09 27.81 -5.24
C GLY A 81 9.67 27.54 -5.75
N ASP A 82 9.52 27.49 -7.07
CA ASP A 82 8.21 27.37 -7.71
C ASP A 82 7.54 26.01 -7.45
N LYS A 83 8.32 24.93 -7.34
CA LYS A 83 7.81 23.60 -6.99
C LYS A 83 7.17 23.55 -5.60
N ALA A 84 7.66 24.38 -4.66
CA ALA A 84 7.07 24.48 -3.33
C ALA A 84 5.67 25.13 -3.39
N LYS A 85 5.52 26.18 -4.22
CA LYS A 85 4.22 26.85 -4.44
C LYS A 85 3.23 25.90 -5.13
N GLU A 86 3.69 25.17 -6.14
CA GLU A 86 2.88 24.16 -6.83
C GLU A 86 2.40 23.04 -5.88
N ALA A 87 3.26 22.58 -4.98
CA ALA A 87 2.92 21.59 -3.97
C ALA A 87 1.86 22.08 -2.99
N LEU A 88 1.98 23.32 -2.50
CA LEU A 88 0.97 23.96 -1.65
C LEU A 88 -0.36 24.10 -2.39
N ALA A 89 -0.34 24.55 -3.64
CA ALA A 89 -1.54 24.65 -4.47
C ALA A 89 -2.19 23.29 -4.77
N ALA A 90 -1.40 22.21 -4.81
CA ALA A 90 -1.89 20.85 -4.98
C ALA A 90 -2.48 20.23 -3.68
N GLY A 91 -2.39 20.92 -2.54
CA GLY A 91 -2.94 20.46 -1.27
C GLY A 91 -1.95 19.66 -0.40
N ALA A 92 -0.65 19.93 -0.51
CA ALA A 92 0.34 19.40 0.43
C ALA A 92 0.13 20.02 1.82
N ASP A 93 0.20 19.21 2.88
CA ASP A 93 -0.01 19.67 4.25
C ASP A 93 1.22 20.40 4.81
N ILE A 94 2.42 19.95 4.39
CA ILE A 94 3.70 20.51 4.84
C ILE A 94 4.60 20.61 3.61
N VAL A 95 5.18 21.78 3.40
CA VAL A 95 6.17 22.01 2.33
C VAL A 95 7.38 22.70 2.96
N GLY A 96 8.57 22.20 2.69
CA GLY A 96 9.81 22.79 3.18
C GLY A 96 11.04 22.19 2.52
N PHE A 97 12.22 22.58 2.98
CA PHE A 97 13.49 22.09 2.48
C PHE A 97 14.45 21.76 3.64
N GLU A 98 15.34 22.69 4.01
CA GLU A 98 16.28 22.49 5.12
C GLU A 98 15.60 22.60 6.49
N ASP A 99 14.65 23.50 6.63
CA ASP A 99 13.80 23.70 7.81
C ASP A 99 12.99 22.44 8.17
N LEU A 100 12.37 21.82 7.17
CA LEU A 100 11.63 20.57 7.36
C LEU A 100 12.57 19.42 7.75
N ALA A 101 13.78 19.39 7.18
CA ALA A 101 14.77 18.38 7.51
C ALA A 101 15.26 18.51 8.97
N GLU A 102 15.42 19.73 9.47
CA GLU A 102 15.75 19.99 10.88
C GLU A 102 14.61 19.58 11.82
N GLN A 103 13.36 19.89 11.48
CA GLN A 103 12.20 19.46 12.27
C GLN A 103 12.10 17.92 12.37
N ILE A 104 12.41 17.21 11.29
CA ILE A 104 12.44 15.74 11.28
C ILE A 104 13.58 15.20 12.14
N LYS A 105 14.77 15.83 12.09
CA LYS A 105 15.90 15.49 12.98
C LYS A 105 15.54 15.73 14.45
N ALA A 106 14.77 16.77 14.73
CA ALA A 106 14.23 17.07 16.06
C ALA A 106 13.09 16.13 16.50
N GLY A 107 12.66 15.20 15.63
CA GLY A 107 11.66 14.18 15.92
C GLY A 107 10.22 14.56 15.56
N ASN A 108 9.99 15.73 14.96
CA ASN A 108 8.67 16.17 14.55
C ASN A 108 8.29 15.56 13.19
N MET A 109 7.57 14.43 13.22
CA MET A 109 7.18 13.66 12.03
C MET A 109 5.65 13.55 11.92
N ASN A 110 5.01 14.66 11.59
CA ASN A 110 3.55 14.75 11.47
C ASN A 110 3.03 14.50 10.04
N PHE A 111 3.62 13.54 9.33
CA PHE A 111 3.21 13.17 7.96
C PHE A 111 3.24 11.65 7.75
N ASP A 112 2.45 11.20 6.77
CA ASP A 112 2.31 9.78 6.39
C ASP A 112 3.06 9.45 5.09
N VAL A 113 3.24 10.43 4.20
CA VAL A 113 3.95 10.27 2.92
C VAL A 113 4.89 11.46 2.71
N ALA A 114 6.13 11.17 2.31
CA ALA A 114 7.09 12.18 1.86
C ALA A 114 7.26 12.12 0.34
N ILE A 115 7.23 13.29 -0.30
CA ILE A 115 7.49 13.48 -1.73
C ILE A 115 8.68 14.44 -1.83
N ALA A 116 9.59 14.19 -2.77
CA ALA A 116 10.76 15.04 -2.95
C ALA A 116 10.95 15.43 -4.42
N SER A 117 11.39 16.66 -4.64
CA SER A 117 11.98 17.04 -5.91
C SER A 117 13.39 16.42 -6.05
N PRO A 118 13.89 16.15 -7.26
CA PRO A 118 15.23 15.56 -7.45
C PRO A 118 16.36 16.37 -6.81
N ASP A 119 16.22 17.71 -6.81
CA ASP A 119 17.10 18.67 -6.16
C ASP A 119 17.14 18.54 -4.62
N ALA A 120 16.03 18.13 -3.99
CA ALA A 120 15.95 17.92 -2.55
C ALA A 120 16.55 16.60 -2.05
N MET A 121 16.90 15.67 -2.95
CA MET A 121 17.41 14.35 -2.58
C MET A 121 18.72 14.40 -1.79
N ARG A 122 19.54 15.46 -1.96
CA ARG A 122 20.77 15.66 -1.18
C ARG A 122 20.49 15.72 0.32
N ILE A 123 19.42 16.40 0.72
CA ILE A 123 19.05 16.60 2.12
C ILE A 123 18.28 15.39 2.64
N VAL A 124 17.35 14.87 1.85
CA VAL A 124 16.56 13.67 2.20
C VAL A 124 17.48 12.46 2.40
N GLY A 125 18.60 12.36 1.66
CA GLY A 125 19.62 11.33 1.85
C GLY A 125 20.25 11.33 3.24
N GLN A 126 20.46 12.51 3.85
CA GLN A 126 20.96 12.61 5.23
C GLN A 126 19.95 12.10 6.26
N LEU A 127 18.66 12.18 5.95
CA LEU A 127 17.57 11.69 6.81
C LEU A 127 17.32 10.17 6.64
N GLY A 128 18.10 9.48 5.81
CA GLY A 128 17.90 8.07 5.49
C GLY A 128 17.89 7.14 6.71
N GLN A 129 18.67 7.45 7.76
CA GLN A 129 18.67 6.68 9.00
C GLN A 129 17.34 6.77 9.78
N ILE A 130 16.62 7.88 9.64
CA ILE A 130 15.33 8.11 10.34
C ILE A 130 14.17 7.66 9.46
N LEU A 131 14.13 8.10 8.19
CA LEU A 131 13.03 7.83 7.27
C LEU A 131 13.07 6.42 6.68
N GLY A 132 14.25 5.81 6.56
CA GLY A 132 14.46 4.49 5.97
C GLY A 132 13.76 3.36 6.74
N PRO A 133 14.03 3.16 8.03
CA PRO A 133 13.39 2.12 8.85
C PRO A 133 11.87 2.26 8.92
N ARG A 134 11.36 3.49 8.81
CA ARG A 134 9.93 3.80 8.83
C ARG A 134 9.24 3.66 7.46
N GLY A 135 10.00 3.40 6.40
CA GLY A 135 9.45 3.28 5.04
C GLY A 135 8.96 4.60 4.44
N LEU A 136 9.26 5.73 5.06
CA LEU A 136 8.85 7.07 4.61
C LEU A 136 9.82 7.69 3.61
N MET A 137 10.95 7.03 3.35
CA MET A 137 11.98 7.55 2.45
C MET A 137 11.44 7.63 1.00
N PRO A 138 11.43 8.82 0.37
CA PRO A 138 11.08 8.99 -1.03
C PRO A 138 11.96 8.12 -1.93
N ASN A 139 11.35 7.53 -2.97
CA ASN A 139 12.06 6.67 -3.91
C ASN A 139 11.56 6.89 -5.35
N PRO A 140 12.47 7.06 -6.34
CA PRO A 140 12.09 7.21 -7.73
C PRO A 140 11.24 6.05 -8.27
N LYS A 141 11.48 4.81 -7.81
CA LYS A 141 10.76 3.61 -8.27
C LYS A 141 9.26 3.60 -7.95
N VAL A 142 8.85 4.35 -6.93
CA VAL A 142 7.42 4.47 -6.55
C VAL A 142 6.81 5.80 -7.00
N GLY A 143 7.56 6.62 -7.72
CA GLY A 143 7.12 7.92 -8.23
C GLY A 143 7.07 9.05 -7.19
N THR A 144 7.61 8.84 -5.98
CA THR A 144 7.66 9.89 -4.94
C THR A 144 8.88 10.81 -5.05
N VAL A 145 9.76 10.55 -6.01
CA VAL A 145 10.81 11.46 -6.45
C VAL A 145 10.53 11.81 -7.91
N THR A 146 10.05 13.01 -8.16
CA THR A 146 9.62 13.45 -9.50
C THR A 146 9.77 14.96 -9.65
N PRO A 147 10.07 15.46 -10.87
CA PRO A 147 9.97 16.89 -11.16
C PRO A 147 8.53 17.41 -11.06
N ASP A 148 7.52 16.58 -11.36
CA ASP A 148 6.09 16.93 -11.24
C ASP A 148 5.58 16.67 -9.81
N VAL A 149 5.83 17.64 -8.94
CA VAL A 149 5.49 17.56 -7.52
C VAL A 149 3.98 17.67 -7.30
N ALA A 150 3.29 18.52 -8.08
CA ALA A 150 1.85 18.71 -7.97
C ALA A 150 1.07 17.42 -8.31
N GLY A 151 1.45 16.73 -9.39
CA GLY A 151 0.87 15.44 -9.76
C GLY A 151 1.08 14.38 -8.68
N ALA A 152 2.29 14.31 -8.12
CA ALA A 152 2.58 13.36 -7.04
C ALA A 152 1.76 13.62 -5.76
N VAL A 153 1.55 14.89 -5.39
CA VAL A 153 0.72 15.26 -4.23
C VAL A 153 -0.73 14.85 -4.46
N ARG A 154 -1.29 15.13 -5.65
CA ARG A 154 -2.66 14.72 -5.99
C ARG A 154 -2.82 13.20 -5.96
N ASN A 155 -1.87 12.46 -6.52
CA ASN A 155 -1.89 11.00 -6.50
C ASN A 155 -1.80 10.43 -5.07
N ALA A 156 -0.92 10.98 -4.24
CA ALA A 156 -0.81 10.58 -2.84
C ALA A 156 -2.10 10.83 -2.06
N LYS A 157 -2.75 11.98 -2.27
CA LYS A 157 -4.05 12.32 -1.66
C LYS A 157 -5.21 11.51 -2.23
N ALA A 158 -5.14 11.08 -3.50
CA ALA A 158 -6.14 10.23 -4.15
C ALA A 158 -6.10 8.76 -3.68
N GLY A 159 -5.19 8.40 -2.76
CA GLY A 159 -5.09 7.04 -2.23
C GLY A 159 -4.13 6.15 -3.01
N GLN A 160 -3.02 6.72 -3.50
CA GLN A 160 -1.91 5.93 -4.01
C GLN A 160 -1.34 5.01 -2.93
N VAL A 161 -1.25 3.72 -3.24
CA VAL A 161 -0.64 2.73 -2.35
C VAL A 161 0.67 2.24 -2.95
N GLN A 162 1.70 2.20 -2.11
CA GLN A 162 3.00 1.66 -2.46
C GLN A 162 3.04 0.20 -2.06
N TYR A 163 3.52 -0.65 -2.96
CA TYR A 163 3.70 -2.06 -2.70
C TYR A 163 5.17 -2.44 -2.91
N ARG A 164 5.64 -3.33 -2.03
CA ARG A 164 6.99 -3.87 -2.05
C ARG A 164 6.92 -5.35 -1.70
N ALA A 165 7.60 -6.18 -2.49
CA ALA A 165 7.80 -7.57 -2.14
C ALA A 165 8.75 -7.68 -0.94
N ASP A 166 8.35 -8.47 0.05
CA ASP A 166 9.18 -8.82 1.18
C ASP A 166 10.26 -9.86 0.81
N LYS A 167 11.04 -10.31 1.79
CA LYS A 167 12.08 -11.33 1.60
C LYS A 167 11.52 -12.71 1.24
N ALA A 168 10.22 -12.94 1.47
CA ALA A 168 9.52 -14.17 1.13
C ALA A 168 8.80 -14.09 -0.23
N GLY A 169 8.88 -12.95 -0.94
CA GLY A 169 8.16 -12.73 -2.19
C GLY A 169 6.68 -12.40 -2.00
N ILE A 170 6.26 -12.01 -0.81
CA ILE A 170 4.89 -11.62 -0.49
C ILE A 170 4.77 -10.10 -0.61
N VAL A 171 3.75 -9.67 -1.34
CA VAL A 171 3.31 -8.28 -1.39
C VAL A 171 2.09 -8.11 -0.50
N GLN A 172 2.16 -7.14 0.40
CA GLN A 172 1.04 -6.73 1.25
C GLN A 172 0.59 -5.34 0.84
N CYS A 173 -0.72 -5.16 0.68
CA CYS A 173 -1.29 -3.89 0.28
C CYS A 173 -2.70 -3.72 0.83
N THR A 174 -3.04 -2.51 1.26
CA THR A 174 -4.39 -2.16 1.70
C THR A 174 -5.23 -1.73 0.50
N ILE A 175 -6.36 -2.38 0.27
CA ILE A 175 -7.27 -2.06 -0.85
C ILE A 175 -8.43 -1.14 -0.45
N GLY A 176 -8.65 -0.90 0.84
CA GLY A 176 -9.69 0.00 1.31
C GLY A 176 -10.10 -0.28 2.76
N ARG A 177 -11.30 0.19 3.11
CA ARG A 177 -11.91 0.03 4.43
C ARG A 177 -13.09 -0.93 4.39
N ALA A 178 -13.46 -1.50 5.54
CA ALA A 178 -14.66 -2.33 5.66
C ALA A 178 -15.94 -1.56 5.33
N SER A 179 -15.95 -0.23 5.55
CA SER A 179 -17.04 0.67 5.17
C SER A 179 -17.28 0.80 3.65
N PHE A 180 -16.31 0.48 2.80
CA PHE A 180 -16.45 0.64 1.35
C PHE A 180 -17.45 -0.34 0.75
N SER A 181 -18.09 0.00 -0.38
CA SER A 181 -18.94 -0.94 -1.11
C SER A 181 -18.13 -2.13 -1.63
N ALA A 182 -18.78 -3.28 -1.83
CA ALA A 182 -18.10 -4.45 -2.38
C ALA A 182 -17.54 -4.18 -3.79
N ASP A 183 -18.24 -3.37 -4.59
CA ASP A 183 -17.81 -2.98 -5.93
C ASP A 183 -16.56 -2.09 -5.91
N ALA A 184 -16.48 -1.13 -4.99
CA ALA A 184 -15.30 -0.28 -4.82
C ALA A 184 -14.05 -1.13 -4.44
N LEU A 185 -14.22 -2.08 -3.52
CA LEU A 185 -13.15 -3.00 -3.13
C LEU A 185 -12.74 -3.93 -4.29
N LYS A 186 -13.71 -4.39 -5.08
CA LYS A 186 -13.46 -5.19 -6.28
C LYS A 186 -12.64 -4.40 -7.31
N GLN A 187 -13.02 -3.16 -7.60
CA GLN A 187 -12.28 -2.29 -8.53
C GLN A 187 -10.85 -2.02 -8.05
N ASN A 188 -10.67 -1.73 -6.76
CA ASN A 188 -9.35 -1.53 -6.17
C ASN A 188 -8.49 -2.80 -6.25
N MET A 189 -9.09 -3.97 -6.03
CA MET A 189 -8.40 -5.25 -6.14
C MET A 189 -7.95 -5.54 -7.59
N LEU A 190 -8.82 -5.29 -8.57
CA LEU A 190 -8.48 -5.46 -9.99
C LEU A 190 -7.36 -4.52 -10.42
N ALA A 191 -7.41 -3.25 -10.01
CA ALA A 191 -6.36 -2.27 -10.28
C ALA A 191 -5.00 -2.70 -9.71
N LEU A 192 -5.01 -3.28 -8.50
CA LEU A 192 -3.80 -3.82 -7.86
C LEU A 192 -3.23 -5.03 -8.62
N VAL A 193 -4.08 -5.96 -9.03
CA VAL A 193 -3.64 -7.16 -9.78
C VAL A 193 -3.07 -6.77 -11.15
N ASP A 194 -3.70 -5.84 -11.86
CA ASP A 194 -3.19 -5.32 -13.14
C ASP A 194 -1.82 -4.63 -12.95
N ALA A 195 -1.68 -3.80 -11.91
CA ALA A 195 -0.40 -3.17 -11.59
C ALA A 195 0.71 -4.18 -11.25
N LEU A 196 0.38 -5.27 -10.53
CA LEU A 196 1.32 -6.34 -10.24
C LEU A 196 1.72 -7.11 -11.51
N ASN A 197 0.76 -7.41 -12.39
CA ASN A 197 1.04 -8.10 -13.66
C ASN A 197 1.95 -7.26 -14.57
N LYS A 198 1.73 -5.93 -14.63
CA LYS A 198 2.63 -4.99 -15.33
C LYS A 198 4.02 -4.91 -14.71
N SER A 199 4.12 -5.12 -13.40
CA SER A 199 5.38 -5.13 -12.65
C SER A 199 6.07 -6.49 -12.61
N LYS A 200 5.63 -7.46 -13.43
CA LYS A 200 6.23 -8.78 -13.53
C LYS A 200 7.66 -8.69 -14.11
N PRO A 201 8.69 -9.13 -13.38
CA PRO A 201 10.04 -9.21 -13.92
C PRO A 201 10.12 -10.24 -15.05
N ALA A 202 10.80 -9.90 -16.14
CA ALA A 202 11.01 -10.81 -17.28
C ALA A 202 11.74 -12.11 -16.89
N THR A 203 12.53 -12.07 -15.80
CA THR A 203 13.30 -13.22 -15.30
C THR A 203 12.49 -14.15 -14.39
N SER A 204 11.25 -13.78 -14.03
CA SER A 204 10.35 -14.65 -13.25
C SER A 204 9.81 -15.79 -14.14
N LYS A 205 10.14 -17.04 -13.76
CA LYS A 205 9.68 -18.25 -14.45
C LYS A 205 8.54 -18.91 -13.68
N GLY A 206 7.58 -19.48 -14.42
CA GLY A 206 6.43 -20.17 -13.85
C GLY A 206 5.26 -19.25 -13.48
N VAL A 207 4.46 -19.68 -12.51
CA VAL A 207 3.25 -18.94 -12.07
C VAL A 207 3.65 -17.74 -11.21
N TYR A 208 3.37 -16.54 -11.73
CA TYR A 208 3.72 -15.28 -11.07
C TYR A 208 2.84 -14.98 -9.85
N LEU A 209 1.52 -15.24 -9.93
CA LEU A 209 0.60 -15.11 -8.79
C LEU A 209 0.38 -16.50 -8.18
N ARG A 210 1.00 -16.81 -7.04
CA ARG A 210 0.86 -18.15 -6.44
C ARG A 210 -0.37 -18.26 -5.55
N LYS A 211 -0.61 -17.25 -4.72
CA LYS A 211 -1.70 -17.25 -3.76
C LYS A 211 -2.13 -15.82 -3.48
N ILE A 212 -3.44 -15.59 -3.46
CA ILE A 212 -4.03 -14.31 -3.11
C ILE A 212 -4.95 -14.55 -1.92
N SER A 213 -4.77 -13.76 -0.87
CA SER A 213 -5.58 -13.82 0.34
C SER A 213 -6.03 -12.42 0.72
N ILE A 214 -7.28 -12.27 1.10
CA ILE A 214 -7.86 -11.01 1.60
C ILE A 214 -8.17 -11.20 3.08
N SER A 215 -7.84 -10.21 3.90
CA SER A 215 -8.09 -10.22 5.33
C SER A 215 -8.49 -8.83 5.80
N SER A 216 -9.30 -8.75 6.86
CA SER A 216 -9.44 -7.51 7.62
C SER A 216 -8.40 -7.43 8.75
N THR A 217 -8.13 -6.23 9.27
CA THR A 217 -7.12 -6.01 10.33
C THR A 217 -7.27 -6.97 11.52
N MET A 218 -8.51 -7.21 11.98
CA MET A 218 -8.81 -7.99 13.17
C MET A 218 -9.61 -9.27 12.87
N GLY A 219 -9.74 -9.62 11.58
CA GLY A 219 -10.52 -10.74 11.09
C GLY A 219 -9.68 -11.91 10.63
N ILE A 220 -10.24 -12.70 9.70
CA ILE A 220 -9.60 -13.90 9.14
C ILE A 220 -9.23 -13.69 7.67
N GLY A 221 -8.16 -14.34 7.24
CA GLY A 221 -7.75 -14.38 5.85
C GLY A 221 -8.56 -15.40 5.04
N VAL A 222 -9.17 -14.94 3.95
CA VAL A 222 -9.91 -15.75 2.98
C VAL A 222 -9.07 -15.88 1.71
N ARG A 223 -8.95 -17.10 1.18
CA ARG A 223 -8.25 -17.34 -0.10
C ARG A 223 -9.16 -16.99 -1.26
N VAL A 224 -8.64 -16.21 -2.20
CA VAL A 224 -9.38 -15.79 -3.39
C VAL A 224 -8.95 -16.61 -4.59
N ASP A 225 -9.91 -16.96 -5.43
CA ASP A 225 -9.65 -17.63 -6.70
C ASP A 225 -9.04 -16.65 -7.70
N GLN A 226 -7.88 -17.03 -8.24
CA GLN A 226 -7.18 -16.26 -9.25
C GLN A 226 -7.94 -16.19 -10.58
N SER A 227 -8.73 -17.22 -10.89
CA SER A 227 -9.55 -17.24 -12.10
C SER A 227 -10.57 -16.08 -12.09
N SER A 228 -11.12 -15.77 -10.91
CA SER A 228 -12.11 -14.70 -10.71
C SER A 228 -11.54 -13.28 -10.76
N LEU A 229 -10.21 -13.15 -10.89
CA LEU A 229 -9.48 -11.88 -10.99
C LEU A 229 -9.05 -11.54 -12.41
N THR A 230 -9.28 -12.46 -13.36
CA THR A 230 -8.96 -12.27 -14.78
C THR A 230 -10.28 -11.97 -15.50
N GLN A 231 -10.41 -10.79 -16.09
CA GLN A 231 -11.35 -10.58 -17.19
C GLN A 231 -10.69 -11.00 -18.50
#